data_AF-A0A2M6ZJM3-F1
#
_entry.id   AF-A0A2M6ZJM3-F1
#
_cell.length_a   1.000
_cell.length_b   1.000
_cell.length_c   1.000
_cell.angle_alpha   90.00
_cell.angle_beta   90.00
_cell.angle_gamma   90.00
#
_symmetry.space_group_name_H-M   'P 1'
#
loop_
_entity.id
_entity.type
_entity.pdbx_description
1 polymer ?
#
loop_
_entity_poly.entity_id
_entity_poly.type
_entity_poly.pdbx_seq_one_letter_code
_entity_poly.pdbx_strand_id
1 'polypeptide(L)'
;MGGALYASHRNSEIRSSQAAAQAHNYQGQGNVVSVDRATASPGMARPGQQIMLGVDYTILTPENVPVSATLVREIRYNGSLVGSPYETTVTNANGSYNDNVTYSLPNNATPGVYTVITRLMSNYGASQRDASFTVQ
;
A
#
# COMPACT_ATOMS: atom_id res chain seq x y z
N MET A 1 -25.83 4.77 13.08
CA MET A 1 -25.73 3.49 12.36
C MET A 1 -24.37 3.47 11.68
N GLY A 2 -23.35 2.90 12.33
CA GLY A 2 -21.98 2.86 11.82
C GLY A 2 -21.85 1.72 10.80
N GLY A 3 -21.79 2.06 9.52
CA GLY A 3 -21.44 1.11 8.47
C GLY A 3 -19.95 0.81 8.57
N ALA A 4 -19.59 -0.33 9.17
CA ALA A 4 -18.26 -0.87 9.04
C ALA A 4 -18.01 -1.11 7.54
N LEU A 5 -17.11 -0.33 6.95
CA LEU A 5 -16.61 -0.57 5.61
C LEU A 5 -15.97 -1.96 5.62
N TYR A 6 -16.62 -2.92 4.95
CA TYR A 6 -16.06 -4.25 4.71
C TYR A 6 -14.83 -4.11 3.81
N ALA A 7 -13.66 -3.92 4.40
CA ALA A 7 -12.38 -4.04 3.72
C ALA A 7 -11.88 -5.48 3.86
N SER A 8 -11.93 -6.26 2.78
CA SER A 8 -11.28 -7.57 2.74
C SER A 8 -9.77 -7.36 2.62
N HIS A 9 -9.07 -7.39 3.76
CA HIS A 9 -7.61 -7.32 3.84
C HIS A 9 -7.00 -8.68 3.49
N ARG A 10 -6.08 -8.71 2.52
CA ARG A 10 -5.31 -9.91 2.17
C ARG A 10 -3.85 -9.52 2.04
N ASN A 11 -3.11 -9.72 3.13
CA ASN A 11 -1.65 -9.76 3.09
C ASN A 11 -1.20 -11.13 2.60
N SER A 12 -0.43 -11.21 1.53
CA SER A 12 0.06 -12.47 0.98
C SER A 12 1.52 -12.36 0.58
N GLU A 13 2.32 -13.34 0.98
CA GLU A 13 3.70 -13.45 0.55
C GLU A 13 3.74 -13.71 -0.97
N ILE A 14 4.42 -12.83 -1.70
CA ILE A 14 4.61 -12.93 -3.16
C ILE A 14 6.03 -13.35 -3.53
N ARG A 15 7.00 -13.18 -2.61
CA ARG A 15 8.35 -13.74 -2.71
C ARG A 15 8.85 -14.14 -1.33
N SER A 16 9.50 -15.29 -1.26
CA SER A 16 10.22 -15.72 -0.06
C SER A 16 11.39 -14.82 0.27
N SER A 17 11.88 -14.93 1.50
CA SER A 17 13.08 -14.24 1.97
C SER A 17 14.25 -14.34 0.99
N GLN A 18 14.57 -15.54 0.48
CA GLN A 18 15.68 -15.75 -0.46
C GLN A 18 15.42 -15.06 -1.81
N ALA A 19 14.21 -15.21 -2.36
CA ALA A 19 13.86 -14.62 -3.65
C ALA A 19 13.78 -13.08 -3.57
N ALA A 20 13.26 -12.54 -2.46
CA ALA A 20 13.24 -11.11 -2.17
C ALA A 20 14.67 -10.56 -2.00
N ALA A 21 15.53 -11.27 -1.27
CA ALA A 21 16.93 -10.87 -1.12
C ALA A 21 17.67 -10.82 -2.45
N GLN A 22 17.47 -11.81 -3.33
CA GLN A 22 18.03 -11.80 -4.68
C GLN A 22 17.50 -10.60 -5.51
N ALA A 23 16.19 -10.35 -5.49
CA ALA A 23 15.58 -9.25 -6.23
C ALA A 23 16.10 -7.87 -5.80
N HIS A 24 16.50 -7.73 -4.53
CA HIS A 24 17.06 -6.50 -3.95
C HIS A 24 18.59 -6.49 -3.86
N ASN A 25 19.29 -7.49 -4.41
CA ASN A 25 20.75 -7.68 -4.26
C ASN A 25 21.22 -7.57 -2.81
N TYR A 26 20.43 -8.14 -1.91
CA TYR A 26 20.60 -8.08 -0.48
C TYR A 26 21.47 -9.24 0.03
N GLN A 27 22.51 -8.91 0.78
CA GLN A 27 23.50 -9.81 1.35
C GLN A 27 23.67 -9.61 2.87
N GLY A 28 22.74 -8.89 3.53
CA GLY A 28 22.83 -8.58 4.96
C GLY A 28 23.38 -7.20 5.30
N GLN A 29 23.56 -6.31 4.32
CA GLN A 29 24.23 -5.01 4.51
C GLN A 29 23.41 -3.94 5.27
N GLY A 30 22.24 -4.27 5.82
CA GLY A 30 21.38 -3.34 6.55
C GLY A 30 19.91 -3.73 6.51
N ASN A 31 19.01 -2.84 6.91
CA ASN A 31 17.57 -3.10 6.83
C ASN A 31 16.99 -2.55 5.53
N VAL A 32 16.14 -3.33 4.87
CA VAL A 32 15.37 -2.94 3.69
C VAL A 32 13.90 -2.92 4.09
N VAL A 33 13.28 -1.76 3.97
CA VAL A 33 11.84 -1.57 4.09
C VAL A 33 11.42 -0.72 2.90
N SER A 34 10.83 -1.36 1.90
CA SER A 34 10.63 -0.76 0.58
C SER A 34 9.19 -0.95 0.10
N VAL A 35 8.61 0.10 -0.47
CA VAL A 35 7.43 0.00 -1.31
C VAL A 35 7.91 -0.19 -2.75
N ASP A 36 7.76 -1.40 -3.25
CA ASP A 36 8.24 -1.77 -4.58
C ASP A 36 7.27 -1.32 -5.67
N ARG A 37 5.96 -1.36 -5.36
CA ARG A 37 4.89 -0.94 -6.26
C ARG A 37 3.67 -0.45 -5.48
N ALA A 38 3.05 0.63 -5.97
CA ALA A 38 1.70 1.04 -5.59
C ALA A 38 0.78 0.97 -6.83
N THR A 39 -0.47 0.56 -6.66
CA THR A 39 -1.45 0.47 -7.75
C THR A 39 -2.80 1.02 -7.34
N ALA A 40 -3.54 1.53 -8.33
CA ALA A 40 -4.93 1.93 -8.21
C ALA A 40 -5.72 1.34 -9.38
N SER A 41 -6.77 0.57 -9.09
CA SER A 41 -7.55 -0.13 -10.11
C SER A 41 -9.04 -0.07 -9.81
N PRO A 42 -9.92 0.24 -10.78
CA PRO A 42 -9.58 0.55 -12.17
C PRO A 42 -8.88 1.92 -12.30
N GLY A 43 -8.11 2.11 -13.38
CA GLY A 43 -7.46 3.38 -13.68
C GLY A 43 -8.44 4.49 -14.09
N MET A 44 -9.70 4.13 -14.36
CA MET A 44 -10.79 5.04 -14.66
C MET A 44 -12.01 4.64 -13.85
N ALA A 45 -12.60 5.58 -13.13
CA ALA A 45 -13.66 5.35 -12.19
C ALA A 45 -14.72 6.43 -12.22
N ARG A 46 -15.87 6.15 -11.63
CA ARG A 46 -16.98 7.09 -11.45
C ARG A 46 -17.15 7.43 -9.97
N PRO A 47 -17.78 8.57 -9.63
CA PRO A 47 -18.20 8.85 -8.27
C PRO A 47 -19.02 7.68 -7.70
N GLY A 48 -18.78 7.34 -6.43
CA GLY A 48 -19.42 6.18 -5.78
C GLY A 48 -18.81 4.81 -6.13
N GLN A 49 -17.93 4.72 -7.15
CA GLN A 49 -17.30 3.47 -7.54
C GLN A 49 -16.21 3.04 -6.55
N GLN A 50 -15.98 1.73 -6.45
CA GLN A 50 -14.87 1.17 -5.70
C GLN A 50 -13.56 1.19 -6.51
N ILE A 51 -12.49 1.58 -5.83
CA ILE A 51 -11.10 1.52 -6.29
C ILE A 51 -10.33 0.57 -5.38
N MET A 52 -9.66 -0.41 -5.97
CA MET A 52 -8.69 -1.26 -5.30
C MET A 52 -7.33 -0.55 -5.27
N LEU A 53 -6.81 -0.33 -4.07
CA LEU A 53 -5.49 0.23 -3.80
C LEU A 53 -4.55 -0.91 -3.40
N GLY A 54 -3.63 -1.28 -4.29
CA GLY A 54 -2.67 -2.35 -4.07
C GLY A 54 -1.28 -1.84 -3.69
N VAL A 55 -0.55 -2.62 -2.92
CA VAL A 55 0.86 -2.39 -2.61
C VAL A 55 1.64 -3.69 -2.70
N ASP A 56 2.78 -3.67 -3.38
CA ASP A 56 3.82 -4.69 -3.25
C ASP A 56 4.95 -4.07 -2.44
N TYR A 57 5.38 -4.73 -1.37
CA TYR A 57 6.42 -4.23 -0.49
C TYR A 57 7.39 -5.34 -0.07
N THR A 58 8.60 -4.95 0.29
CA THR A 58 9.64 -5.86 0.74
C THR A 58 10.18 -5.43 2.09
N ILE A 59 10.36 -6.43 2.97
CA ILE A 59 11.06 -6.30 4.25
C ILE A 59 12.23 -7.28 4.21
N LEU A 60 13.45 -6.79 4.46
CA LEU A 60 14.65 -7.61 4.67
C LEU A 60 15.44 -7.05 5.84
N THR A 61 15.75 -7.88 6.82
CA THR A 61 16.60 -7.54 7.97
C THR A 61 17.71 -8.59 8.12
N PRO A 62 18.87 -8.25 8.69
CA PRO A 62 19.93 -9.24 8.93
C PRO A 62 19.47 -10.39 9.83
N GLU A 63 18.63 -10.10 10.81
CA GLU A 63 18.17 -11.07 11.82
C GLU A 63 17.04 -11.96 11.32
N ASN A 64 16.36 -11.59 10.22
CA ASN A 64 15.20 -12.31 9.67
C ASN A 64 14.10 -12.58 10.73
N VAL A 65 13.91 -11.62 11.63
CA VAL A 65 12.83 -11.66 12.63
C VAL A 65 11.60 -10.94 12.10
N PRO A 66 10.39 -11.29 12.58
CA PRO A 66 9.19 -10.54 12.23
C PRO A 66 9.30 -9.05 12.56
N VAL A 67 9.02 -8.21 11.58
CA VAL A 67 9.01 -6.75 11.65
C VAL A 67 7.56 -6.27 11.62
N SER A 68 7.20 -5.43 12.58
CA SER A 68 5.94 -4.69 12.56
C SER A 68 6.08 -3.46 11.67
N ALA A 69 5.18 -3.30 10.71
CA ALA A 69 5.15 -2.15 9.82
C ALA A 69 3.72 -1.64 9.62
N THR A 70 3.58 -0.32 9.47
CA THR A 70 2.32 0.36 9.20
C THR A 70 2.27 0.76 7.73
N LEU A 71 1.27 0.25 7.02
CA LEU A 71 0.90 0.65 5.67
C LEU A 71 -0.16 1.75 5.75
N VAL A 72 0.10 2.89 5.12
CA VAL A 72 -0.85 4.01 5.00
C VAL A 72 -1.11 4.30 3.54
N ARG A 73 -2.39 4.39 3.17
CA ARG A 73 -2.83 4.73 1.81
C ARG A 73 -3.74 5.96 1.87
N GLU A 74 -3.30 7.03 1.22
CA GLU A 74 -4.03 8.29 1.11
C GLU A 74 -4.47 8.49 -0.34
N ILE A 75 -5.72 8.92 -0.55
CA ILE A 75 -6.15 9.42 -1.86
C ILE A 75 -6.18 10.94 -1.79
N ARG A 76 -5.61 11.62 -2.78
CA ARG A 76 -5.61 13.07 -2.90
C ARG A 76 -6.14 13.54 -4.25
N TYR A 77 -6.87 14.65 -4.23
CA TYR A 77 -7.30 15.39 -5.40
C TYR A 77 -6.87 16.85 -5.24
N ASN A 78 -6.13 17.38 -6.22
CA ASN A 78 -5.55 18.73 -6.16
C ASN A 78 -4.82 19.02 -4.83
N GLY A 79 -4.06 18.04 -4.33
CA GLY A 79 -3.32 18.13 -3.06
C GLY A 79 -4.16 17.95 -1.78
N SER A 80 -5.49 17.99 -1.89
CA SER A 80 -6.41 17.80 -0.76
C SER A 80 -6.73 16.32 -0.55
N LEU A 81 -6.80 15.89 0.71
CA LEU A 81 -7.16 14.53 1.08
C LEU A 81 -8.63 14.23 0.71
N VAL A 82 -8.87 13.05 0.14
CA VAL A 82 -10.19 12.56 -0.24
C VAL A 82 -10.58 11.45 0.73
N GLY A 83 -11.61 11.72 1.54
CA GLY A 83 -12.02 10.81 2.62
C GLY A 83 -10.95 10.66 3.70
N SER A 84 -10.86 9.49 4.31
CA SER A 84 -9.88 9.19 5.35
C SER A 84 -8.75 8.29 4.80
N PRO A 85 -7.51 8.42 5.30
CA PRO A 85 -6.46 7.47 4.97
C PRO A 85 -6.84 6.08 5.46
N TYR A 86 -6.39 5.06 4.75
CA TYR A 86 -6.51 3.69 5.22
C TYR A 86 -5.19 3.24 5.82
N GLU A 87 -5.22 2.81 7.07
CA GLU A 87 -4.04 2.36 7.81
C GLU A 87 -4.19 0.90 8.22
N THR A 88 -3.14 0.11 7.98
CA THR A 88 -3.05 -1.28 8.40
C THR A 88 -1.69 -1.57 8.99
N THR A 89 -1.66 -2.23 10.15
CA THR A 89 -0.42 -2.79 10.70
C THR A 89 -0.27 -4.24 10.27
N VAL A 90 0.90 -4.57 9.74
CA VAL A 90 1.29 -5.91 9.32
C VAL A 90 2.54 -6.33 10.08
N THR A 91 2.65 -7.61 10.40
CA THR A 91 3.83 -8.20 11.03
C THR A 91 4.35 -9.31 10.15
N ASN A 92 5.51 -9.13 9.55
CA ASN A 92 6.06 -10.05 8.56
C ASN A 92 7.56 -10.28 8.80
N ALA A 93 8.02 -11.51 8.55
CA ALA A 93 9.45 -11.81 8.45
C ALA A 93 10.03 -11.28 7.12
N ASN A 94 11.27 -11.67 6.78
CA ASN A 94 11.84 -11.26 5.51
C ASN A 94 11.06 -11.86 4.33
N GLY A 95 10.80 -11.04 3.31
CA GLY A 95 10.07 -11.43 2.12
C GLY A 95 9.49 -10.23 1.39
N SER A 96 8.88 -10.50 0.23
CA SER A 96 8.02 -9.55 -0.46
C SER A 96 6.56 -9.95 -0.25
N TYR A 97 5.72 -8.96 -0.02
CA TYR A 97 4.31 -9.13 0.31
C TYR A 97 3.45 -8.24 -0.59
N ASN A 98 2.23 -8.69 -0.82
CA ASN A 98 1.19 -7.89 -1.46
C ASN A 98 0.08 -7.63 -0.44
N ASP A 99 -0.41 -6.39 -0.38
CA ASP A 99 -1.60 -6.02 0.39
C ASP A 99 -2.54 -5.15 -0.46
N ASN A 100 -3.85 -5.39 -0.36
CA ASN A 100 -4.86 -4.65 -1.11
C ASN A 100 -5.98 -4.19 -0.18
N VAL A 101 -6.45 -2.97 -0.41
CA VAL A 101 -7.67 -2.44 0.20
C VAL A 101 -8.61 -1.91 -0.88
N THR A 102 -9.91 -2.13 -0.68
CA THR A 102 -10.95 -1.52 -1.50
C THR A 102 -11.43 -0.22 -0.86
N TYR A 103 -11.36 0.88 -1.61
CA TYR A 103 -11.82 2.20 -1.22
C TYR A 103 -13.06 2.58 -2.04
N SER A 104 -14.13 3.02 -1.38
CA SER A 104 -15.32 3.56 -2.05
C SER A 104 -15.17 5.05 -2.29
N LEU A 105 -15.16 5.50 -3.55
CA LEU A 105 -15.13 6.91 -3.87
C LEU A 105 -16.36 7.63 -3.33
N PRO A 106 -16.24 8.88 -2.84
CA PRO A 106 -17.40 9.70 -2.52
C PRO A 106 -18.34 9.83 -3.73
N ASN A 107 -19.65 9.82 -3.50
CA ASN A 107 -20.65 9.99 -4.57
C ASN A 107 -20.58 11.36 -5.25
N ASN A 108 -19.92 12.33 -4.61
CA ASN A 108 -19.67 13.68 -5.13
C ASN A 108 -18.20 13.89 -5.53
N ALA A 109 -17.44 12.82 -5.78
CA ALA A 109 -16.07 12.92 -6.26
C ALA A 109 -16.01 13.78 -7.54
N THR A 110 -15.18 14.82 -7.52
CA THR A 110 -15.02 15.71 -8.68
C THR A 110 -14.27 14.99 -9.80
N PRO A 111 -14.66 15.15 -11.08
CA PRO A 111 -13.88 14.61 -12.18
C PRO A 111 -12.43 15.12 -12.21
N GLY A 112 -11.50 14.26 -12.62
CA GLY A 112 -10.08 14.58 -12.76
C GLY A 112 -9.15 13.49 -12.25
N VAL A 113 -7.86 13.81 -12.15
CA VAL A 113 -6.81 12.86 -11.75
C VAL A 113 -6.65 12.88 -10.23
N TYR A 114 -6.69 11.69 -9.63
CA TYR A 114 -6.48 11.46 -8.21
C TYR A 114 -5.13 10.77 -8.02
N THR A 115 -4.39 11.19 -7.00
CA THR A 115 -3.12 10.59 -6.61
C THR A 115 -3.36 9.70 -5.40
N VAL A 116 -2.89 8.47 -5.47
CA VAL A 116 -2.82 7.53 -4.35
C VAL A 116 -1.40 7.56 -3.83
N ILE A 117 -1.22 7.93 -2.57
CA ILE A 117 0.08 7.92 -1.89
C ILE A 117 0.09 6.72 -0.95
N THR A 118 1.00 5.78 -1.17
CA THR A 118 1.19 4.61 -0.32
C THR A 118 2.50 4.72 0.43
N ARG A 119 2.44 4.71 1.76
CA ARG A 119 3.60 4.72 2.66
C ARG A 119 3.68 3.43 3.44
N LEU A 120 4.90 2.92 3.61
CA LEU A 120 5.24 1.85 4.53
C LEU A 120 6.20 2.41 5.57
N MET A 121 5.90 2.23 6.85
CA MET A 121 6.70 2.74 7.97
C MET A 121 6.97 1.63 8.96
N SER A 122 8.20 1.57 9.47
CA SER A 122 8.62 0.61 10.51
C SER A 122 9.66 1.26 11.42
N ASN A 123 10.12 0.51 12.43
CA ASN A 123 11.26 0.92 13.25
C ASN A 123 12.59 1.02 12.46
N TYR A 124 12.66 0.45 11.25
CA TYR A 124 13.87 0.46 10.41
C TYR A 124 13.87 1.53 9.32
N GLY A 125 12.77 2.26 9.15
CA GLY A 125 12.65 3.31 8.14
C GLY A 125 11.28 3.38 7.50
N ALA A 126 11.17 4.25 6.50
CA ALA A 126 9.94 4.46 5.74
C ALA A 126 10.23 4.52 4.24
N SER A 127 9.26 4.05 3.45
CA SER A 127 9.28 4.13 1.99
C SER A 127 7.91 4.56 1.47
N GLN A 128 7.91 5.27 0.34
CA GLN A 128 6.68 5.75 -0.30
C GLN A 128 6.71 5.48 -1.80
N ARG A 129 5.53 5.15 -2.36
CA ARG A 129 5.26 5.18 -3.80
C ARG A 129 3.88 5.74 -4.06
N ASP A 130 3.76 6.37 -5.21
CA ASP A 130 2.51 6.97 -5.65
C ASP A 130 1.94 6.19 -6.84
N ALA A 131 0.61 6.18 -6.95
CA ALA A 131 -0.14 5.71 -8.11
C ALA A 131 -1.22 6.74 -8.45
N SER A 132 -1.93 6.55 -9.56
CA SER A 132 -3.00 7.47 -9.96
C SER A 132 -4.15 6.75 -10.66
N PHE A 133 -5.34 7.32 -10.54
CA PHE A 133 -6.52 6.95 -11.32
C PHE A 133 -7.31 8.22 -11.68
N THR A 134 -8.19 8.11 -12.67
CA THR A 134 -9.01 9.23 -13.16
C THR A 134 -10.47 9.01 -12.79
N VAL A 135 -11.13 10.03 -12.26
CA VAL A 135 -12.59 10.06 -12.08
C VAL A 135 -13.24 10.78 -13.27
N GLN A 136 -14.30 10.19 -13.81
CA GLN A 136 -15.12 10.74 -14.90
C GLN A 136 -16.58 10.90 -14.48
#